data_AF-A0A1G0CF55-F1
#
_entry.id   AF-A0A1G0CF55-F1
#
_cell.length_a   1.000
_cell.length_b   1.000
_cell.length_c   1.000
_cell.angle_alpha   90.00
_cell.angle_beta   90.00
_cell.angle_gamma   90.00
#
_symmetry.space_group_name_H-M   'P 1'
#
loop_
_entity.id
_entity.type
_entity.pdbx_description
1 polymer ?
#
loop_
_entity_poly.entity_id
_entity_poly.type
_entity_poly.pdbx_seq_one_letter_code
_entity_poly.pdbx_strand_id
1 'polypeptide(L)'
;MRYLLFVLLICSISTVFAQDTIATYFDWAGNPTTNIYNAAFFRSKINPSKPTKTYYRGDSLKKNDAFKPAQISEKNGRFIFINLDKTVIKDITFKENKRHGQALTYYENGKIKDVEFFRNGLQDSISTYYHKTGVISAIEHYVSDSLMSYEFFNEDGTKDTVSTSASVAAEFPGGLVEMRRFLGNNIIYPHTAVELNIEGKCYLQFQIDETGKIYDVRVMRGVPDCFECDKESVRVVKEMPLWTPAKTHNRYCASTFNLPIMFKLTGGGKKKKRHNK
;
A
#
# COMPACT_ATOMS: atom_id res chain seq x y z
N MET A 1 12.53 -81.47 9.77
CA MET A 1 11.94 -80.41 8.93
C MET A 1 11.45 -79.27 9.82
N ARG A 2 12.15 -78.13 9.84
CA ARG A 2 11.63 -76.80 10.20
C ARG A 2 12.75 -75.79 9.90
N TYR A 3 12.71 -75.18 8.72
CA TYR A 3 13.64 -74.12 8.33
C TYR A 3 13.05 -72.76 8.74
N LEU A 4 13.87 -71.97 9.43
CA LEU A 4 13.61 -70.58 9.83
C LEU A 4 13.72 -69.68 8.58
N LEU A 5 12.68 -68.92 8.25
CA LEU A 5 12.66 -67.94 7.16
C LEU A 5 13.15 -66.59 7.72
N PHE A 6 14.36 -66.17 7.37
CA PHE A 6 14.86 -64.81 7.59
C PHE A 6 14.45 -63.95 6.39
N VAL A 7 13.52 -63.01 6.60
CA VAL A 7 13.17 -61.98 5.62
C VAL A 7 14.15 -60.81 5.80
N LEU A 8 15.09 -60.68 4.86
CA LEU A 8 15.98 -59.52 4.76
C LEU A 8 15.20 -58.35 4.15
N LEU A 9 14.79 -57.40 5.01
CA LEU A 9 14.21 -56.13 4.60
C LEU A 9 15.33 -55.24 4.03
N ILE A 10 15.46 -55.20 2.70
CA ILE A 10 16.38 -54.28 2.03
C ILE A 10 15.76 -52.88 2.08
N CYS A 11 16.14 -52.11 3.09
CA CYS A 11 15.83 -50.69 3.16
C CYS A 11 16.72 -49.96 2.14
N SER A 12 16.20 -49.74 0.94
CA SER A 12 16.86 -48.92 -0.08
C SER A 12 16.88 -47.47 0.41
N ILE A 13 18.03 -47.04 0.94
CA ILE A 13 18.31 -45.65 1.27
C ILE A 13 18.42 -44.89 -0.06
N SER A 14 17.35 -44.21 -0.45
CA SER A 14 17.41 -43.22 -1.54
C SER A 14 18.25 -42.05 -1.06
N THR A 15 19.49 -41.94 -1.53
CA THR A 15 20.30 -40.74 -1.31
C THR A 15 19.62 -39.56 -1.99
N VAL A 16 19.09 -38.63 -1.20
CA VAL A 16 18.62 -37.33 -1.70
C VAL A 16 19.87 -36.49 -2.00
N PHE A 17 20.24 -36.35 -3.27
CA PHE A 17 21.26 -35.39 -3.67
C PHE A 17 20.68 -33.97 -3.52
N ALA A 18 21.28 -33.15 -2.65
CA ALA A 18 21.07 -31.72 -2.70
C ALA A 18 21.60 -31.22 -4.06
N GLN A 19 20.74 -30.63 -4.89
CA GLN A 19 21.17 -30.03 -6.15
C GLN A 19 21.99 -28.77 -5.85
N ASP A 20 23.23 -28.72 -6.34
CA ASP A 20 24.09 -27.55 -6.21
C ASP A 20 23.43 -26.34 -6.87
N THR A 21 22.94 -25.43 -6.03
CA THR A 21 22.40 -24.16 -6.49
C THR A 21 23.55 -23.17 -6.61
N ILE A 22 23.92 -22.82 -7.84
CA ILE A 22 24.93 -21.79 -8.07
C ILE A 22 24.24 -20.43 -7.93
N ALA A 23 24.62 -19.67 -6.91
CA ALA A 23 24.19 -18.29 -6.69
C ALA A 23 25.31 -17.32 -7.07
N THR A 24 25.01 -16.36 -7.95
CA THR A 24 25.91 -15.25 -8.30
C THR A 24 25.32 -13.96 -7.78
N TYR A 25 26.09 -13.21 -7.00
CA TYR A 25 25.66 -11.99 -6.32
C TYR A 25 26.16 -10.76 -7.05
N PHE A 26 25.37 -9.68 -7.03
CA PHE A 26 25.65 -8.44 -7.73
C PHE A 26 25.39 -7.24 -6.82
N ASP A 27 26.21 -6.20 -6.93
CA ASP A 27 26.00 -4.91 -6.26
C ASP A 27 24.88 -4.09 -6.96
N TRP A 28 24.60 -2.90 -6.44
CA TRP A 28 23.59 -1.99 -7.01
C TRP A 28 23.98 -1.44 -8.39
N ALA A 29 25.27 -1.48 -8.74
CA ALA A 29 25.80 -1.11 -10.04
C ALA A 29 25.76 -2.29 -11.05
N GLY A 30 25.27 -3.46 -10.63
CA GLY A 30 25.17 -4.65 -11.48
C GLY A 30 26.50 -5.39 -11.66
N ASN A 31 27.54 -5.02 -10.91
CA ASN A 31 28.83 -5.71 -10.94
C ASN A 31 28.78 -6.94 -10.03
N PRO A 32 29.43 -8.07 -10.40
CA PRO A 32 29.56 -9.21 -9.51
C PRO A 32 30.21 -8.82 -8.18
N THR A 33 29.69 -9.33 -7.07
CA THR A 33 30.25 -9.10 -5.73
C THR A 33 30.33 -10.41 -4.95
N THR A 34 31.34 -10.53 -4.10
CA THR A 34 31.45 -11.63 -3.12
C THR A 34 30.83 -11.25 -1.77
N ASN A 35 30.54 -9.97 -1.54
CA ASN A 35 29.89 -9.50 -0.32
C ASN A 35 28.38 -9.73 -0.40
N ILE A 36 27.96 -10.91 0.02
CA ILE A 36 26.54 -11.34 0.00
C ILE A 36 25.64 -10.46 0.87
N TYR A 37 26.18 -9.82 1.91
CA TYR A 37 25.42 -8.98 2.83
C TYR A 37 25.11 -7.60 2.24
N ASN A 38 25.87 -7.15 1.24
CA ASN A 38 25.66 -5.88 0.55
C ASN A 38 25.20 -6.05 -0.90
N ALA A 39 24.96 -7.29 -1.34
CA ALA A 39 24.45 -7.57 -2.67
C ALA A 39 23.03 -6.99 -2.84
N ALA A 40 22.83 -6.29 -3.96
CA ALA A 40 21.53 -5.75 -4.35
C ALA A 40 20.59 -6.84 -4.86
N PHE A 41 21.14 -7.77 -5.65
CA PHE A 41 20.41 -8.93 -6.14
C PHE A 41 21.34 -10.12 -6.34
N PHE A 42 20.77 -11.31 -6.44
CA PHE A 42 21.50 -12.51 -6.83
C PHE A 42 20.70 -13.32 -7.86
N ARG A 43 21.43 -14.03 -8.72
CA ARG A 43 20.86 -14.96 -9.69
C ARG A 43 21.15 -16.37 -9.21
N SER A 44 20.14 -17.23 -9.21
CA SER A 44 20.29 -18.65 -8.86
C SER A 44 19.91 -19.52 -10.07
N LYS A 45 20.72 -20.56 -10.28
CA LYS A 45 20.45 -21.66 -11.22
C LYS A 45 20.54 -22.99 -10.48
N ILE A 46 19.51 -23.81 -10.65
CA ILE A 46 19.45 -25.18 -10.11
C ILE A 46 20.14 -26.17 -11.08
N ASN A 47 20.18 -25.85 -12.39
CA ASN A 47 20.89 -26.57 -13.45
C ASN A 47 20.99 -25.65 -14.70
N PRO A 48 22.01 -25.76 -15.57
CA PRO A 48 22.11 -25.01 -16.83
C PRO A 48 20.83 -24.96 -17.70
N SER A 49 19.99 -26.00 -17.65
CA SER A 49 18.76 -26.13 -18.42
C SER A 49 17.53 -25.41 -17.84
N LYS A 50 17.58 -24.95 -16.58
CA LYS A 50 16.45 -24.29 -15.92
C LYS A 50 16.52 -22.76 -16.08
N PRO A 51 15.36 -22.07 -16.16
CA PRO A 51 15.34 -20.62 -16.24
C PRO A 51 15.98 -20.02 -14.99
N THR A 52 16.83 -19.02 -15.19
CA THR A 52 17.47 -18.27 -14.11
C THR A 52 16.41 -17.57 -13.27
N LYS A 53 16.47 -17.73 -11.94
CA LYS A 53 15.68 -16.92 -11.00
C LYS A 53 16.52 -15.75 -10.54
N THR A 54 15.96 -14.54 -10.58
CA THR A 54 16.64 -13.34 -10.05
C THR A 54 15.93 -12.86 -8.80
N TYR A 55 16.69 -12.74 -7.71
CA TYR A 55 16.20 -12.35 -6.39
C TYR A 55 16.72 -10.96 -6.04
N TYR A 56 15.82 -10.04 -5.71
CA TYR A 56 16.14 -8.66 -5.32
C TYR A 56 15.95 -8.49 -3.83
N ARG A 57 16.96 -7.93 -3.16
CA ARG A 57 16.86 -7.59 -1.75
C ARG A 57 16.08 -6.29 -1.60
N GLY A 58 14.84 -6.43 -1.15
CA GLY A 58 13.93 -5.37 -0.80
C GLY A 58 14.26 -4.87 0.58
N ASP A 59 15.02 -3.78 0.64
CA ASP A 59 14.98 -2.92 1.81
C ASP A 59 14.93 -1.50 1.28
N SER A 60 13.70 -1.06 0.98
CA SER A 60 13.41 0.26 0.43
C SER A 60 14.01 0.51 -0.97
N LEU A 61 13.14 0.61 -1.97
CA LEU A 61 13.19 1.84 -2.78
C LEU A 61 13.21 2.97 -1.76
N LYS A 62 14.39 3.49 -1.37
CA LYS A 62 14.48 4.57 -0.39
C LYS A 62 13.53 5.67 -0.86
N LYS A 63 12.44 5.85 -0.09
CA LYS A 63 11.61 7.05 -0.14
C LYS A 63 12.59 8.23 -0.13
N ASN A 64 12.57 8.99 -1.23
CA ASN A 64 13.26 10.26 -1.47
C ASN A 64 14.70 10.28 -2.01
N ASP A 65 15.34 9.15 -2.32
CA ASP A 65 16.52 9.16 -3.19
C ASP A 65 16.31 8.13 -4.30
N ALA A 66 16.07 8.62 -5.51
CA ALA A 66 15.95 7.82 -6.72
C ALA A 66 17.29 7.16 -7.07
N PHE A 67 17.73 6.18 -6.28
CA PHE A 67 18.79 5.28 -6.68
C PHE A 67 18.21 4.37 -7.77
N LYS A 68 18.47 4.74 -9.02
CA LYS A 68 18.21 3.89 -10.17
C LYS A 68 19.16 2.68 -10.00
N PRO A 69 18.69 1.47 -9.66
CA PRO A 69 19.56 0.31 -9.76
C PRO A 69 20.15 0.32 -11.17
N ALA A 70 21.42 -0.05 -11.34
CA ALA A 70 22.01 -0.18 -12.67
C ALA A 70 20.99 -0.85 -13.57
N GLN A 71 20.57 -0.10 -14.58
CA GLN A 71 19.48 -0.47 -15.46
C GLN A 71 19.80 -1.88 -15.93
N ILE A 72 19.08 -2.87 -15.42
CA ILE A 72 19.05 -4.17 -16.07
C ILE A 72 18.54 -3.84 -17.45
N SER A 73 19.45 -3.83 -18.42
CA SER A 73 19.18 -3.34 -19.77
C SER A 73 17.99 -4.07 -20.38
N GLU A 74 17.75 -5.30 -19.93
CA GLU A 74 16.59 -6.10 -20.31
C GLU A 74 16.11 -7.04 -19.19
N LYS A 75 14.88 -6.83 -18.70
CA LYS A 75 14.19 -7.74 -17.80
C LYS A 75 13.52 -8.85 -18.60
N ASN A 76 13.99 -10.08 -18.41
CA ASN A 76 13.40 -11.27 -19.01
C ASN A 76 13.48 -12.44 -18.01
N GLY A 77 12.40 -13.21 -17.90
CA GLY A 77 12.26 -14.30 -16.93
C GLY A 77 11.62 -13.87 -15.60
N ARG A 78 11.84 -14.67 -14.55
CA ARG A 78 11.17 -14.54 -13.24
C ARG A 78 11.99 -13.75 -12.23
N PHE A 79 11.35 -12.81 -11.56
CA PHE A 79 11.90 -11.84 -10.63
C PHE A 79 11.19 -11.99 -9.29
N ILE A 80 11.95 -12.28 -8.23
CA ILE A 80 11.44 -12.47 -6.87
C ILE A 80 12.01 -11.36 -5.99
N PHE A 81 11.15 -10.61 -5.34
CA PHE A 81 11.49 -9.54 -4.40
C PHE A 81 11.33 -10.10 -2.99
N ILE A 82 12.37 -9.96 -2.17
CA ILE A 82 12.41 -10.52 -0.81
C ILE A 82 12.79 -9.45 0.21
N ASN A 83 12.28 -9.51 1.44
CA ASN A 83 12.73 -8.67 2.55
C ASN A 83 14.13 -9.09 3.05
N LEU A 84 14.71 -8.33 3.98
CA LEU A 84 15.99 -8.68 4.62
C LEU A 84 15.98 -10.05 5.32
N ASP A 85 14.84 -10.43 5.88
CA ASP A 85 14.61 -11.72 6.56
C ASP A 85 14.35 -12.88 5.58
N LYS A 86 14.46 -12.62 4.27
CA LYS A 86 14.23 -13.56 3.15
C LYS A 86 12.77 -13.94 2.90
N THR A 87 11.79 -13.29 3.55
CA THR A 87 10.38 -13.46 3.19
C THR A 87 10.11 -12.88 1.79
N VAL A 88 9.26 -13.55 1.01
CA VAL A 88 8.92 -13.10 -0.36
C VAL A 88 7.88 -12.00 -0.28
N ILE A 89 8.17 -10.87 -0.93
CA ILE A 89 7.26 -9.73 -1.07
C ILE A 89 6.45 -9.87 -2.36
N LYS A 90 7.14 -10.20 -3.46
CA LYS A 90 6.55 -10.21 -4.80
C LYS A 90 7.27 -11.18 -5.73
N ASP A 91 6.53 -11.79 -6.64
CA ASP A 91 7.02 -12.69 -7.68
C ASP A 91 6.41 -12.28 -9.00
N ILE A 92 7.23 -11.91 -9.99
CA ILE A 92 6.76 -11.36 -11.27
C ILE A 92 7.57 -11.97 -12.39
N THR A 93 6.90 -12.33 -13.48
CA THR A 93 7.57 -12.69 -14.73
C THR A 93 7.57 -11.50 -15.70
N PHE A 94 8.71 -11.29 -16.35
CA PHE A 94 8.91 -10.29 -17.40
C PHE A 94 9.27 -10.99 -18.71
N LYS A 95 8.82 -10.44 -19.83
CA LYS A 95 9.24 -10.77 -21.19
C LYS A 95 9.55 -9.46 -21.90
N GLU A 96 10.77 -9.28 -22.41
CA GLU A 96 11.19 -8.07 -23.13
C GLU A 96 10.85 -6.78 -22.36
N ASN A 97 11.27 -6.70 -21.09
CA ASN A 97 10.98 -5.59 -20.16
C ASN A 97 9.52 -5.40 -19.74
N LYS A 98 8.58 -6.19 -20.26
CA LYS A 98 7.15 -6.07 -19.98
C LYS A 98 6.68 -7.17 -19.03
N ARG A 99 5.81 -6.85 -18.08
CA ARG A 99 5.16 -7.86 -17.21
C ARG A 99 4.41 -8.87 -18.09
N HIS A 100 4.57 -10.15 -17.81
CA HIS A 100 3.97 -11.21 -18.60
C HIS A 100 3.69 -12.43 -17.74
N GLY A 101 2.52 -13.04 -17.89
CA GLY A 101 2.05 -14.14 -17.06
C GLY A 101 1.58 -13.68 -15.68
N GLN A 102 1.63 -14.59 -14.72
CA GLN A 102 1.17 -14.38 -13.37
C GLN A 102 2.17 -13.53 -12.56
N ALA A 103 1.64 -12.61 -11.76
CA ALA A 103 2.35 -11.91 -10.71
C ALA A 103 1.68 -12.18 -9.35
N LEU A 104 2.50 -12.46 -8.34
CA LEU A 104 2.05 -12.73 -6.97
C LEU A 104 2.61 -11.66 -6.05
N THR A 105 1.77 -11.13 -5.18
CA THR A 105 2.18 -10.29 -4.04
C THR A 105 1.77 -10.98 -2.76
N TYR A 106 2.56 -10.82 -1.69
CA TYR A 106 2.33 -11.47 -0.41
C TYR A 106 2.11 -10.46 0.71
N TYR A 107 1.34 -10.86 1.71
CA TYR A 107 1.25 -10.16 2.99
C TYR A 107 2.50 -10.41 3.84
N GLU A 108 2.70 -9.59 4.87
CA GLU A 108 3.79 -9.75 5.85
C GLU A 108 3.76 -11.12 6.55
N ASN A 109 2.57 -11.70 6.71
CA ASN A 109 2.39 -13.05 7.27
C ASN A 109 2.68 -14.18 6.26
N GLY A 110 3.13 -13.86 5.05
CA GLY A 110 3.46 -14.83 3.99
C GLY A 110 2.28 -15.37 3.20
N LYS A 111 1.02 -15.04 3.55
CA LYS A 111 -0.15 -15.41 2.74
C LYS A 111 -0.18 -14.62 1.44
N ILE A 112 -0.74 -15.21 0.38
CA ILE A 112 -0.95 -14.50 -0.89
C ILE A 112 -1.88 -13.33 -0.64
N LYS A 113 -1.49 -12.16 -1.14
CA LYS A 113 -2.23 -10.90 -1.08
C LYS A 113 -2.93 -10.65 -2.41
N ASP A 114 -2.20 -10.75 -3.50
CA ASP A 114 -2.69 -10.44 -4.85
C ASP A 114 -2.15 -11.49 -5.85
N VAL A 115 -3.00 -11.93 -6.76
CA VAL A 115 -2.68 -12.73 -7.94
C VAL A 115 -3.16 -11.96 -9.14
N GLU A 116 -2.24 -11.40 -9.90
CA GLU A 116 -2.53 -10.60 -11.09
C GLU A 116 -2.01 -11.33 -12.33
N PHE A 117 -2.61 -11.06 -13.49
CA PHE A 117 -2.17 -11.61 -14.78
C PHE A 117 -1.88 -10.49 -15.77
N PHE A 118 -0.76 -10.62 -16.47
CA PHE A 118 -0.30 -9.64 -17.44
C PHE A 118 -0.02 -10.30 -18.78
N ARG A 119 -0.34 -9.60 -19.86
CA ARG A 119 0.05 -9.97 -21.23
C ARG A 119 0.73 -8.77 -21.87
N ASN A 120 2.02 -8.91 -22.16
CA ASN A 120 2.82 -7.88 -22.81
C ASN A 120 2.75 -6.50 -22.11
N GLY A 121 2.77 -6.51 -20.77
CA GLY A 121 2.79 -5.33 -19.93
C GLY A 121 1.41 -4.86 -19.46
N LEU A 122 0.35 -5.27 -20.16
CA LEU A 122 -1.04 -4.92 -19.86
C LEU A 122 -1.65 -5.98 -18.94
N GLN A 123 -2.48 -5.56 -17.98
CA GLN A 123 -3.27 -6.45 -17.14
C GLN A 123 -4.34 -7.14 -18.00
N ASP A 124 -4.41 -8.47 -17.90
CA ASP A 124 -5.20 -9.28 -18.83
C ASP A 124 -5.60 -10.58 -18.15
N SER A 125 -6.87 -11.00 -18.31
CA SER A 125 -7.52 -12.11 -17.61
C SER A 125 -7.95 -11.79 -16.17
N ILE A 126 -8.05 -12.80 -15.33
CA ILE A 126 -8.67 -12.74 -14.00
C ILE A 126 -7.61 -12.42 -12.95
N SER A 127 -7.75 -11.28 -12.28
CA SER A 127 -6.99 -10.95 -11.08
C SER A 127 -7.78 -11.33 -9.83
N THR A 128 -7.11 -11.92 -8.84
CA THR A 128 -7.71 -12.34 -7.57
C THR A 128 -6.97 -11.71 -6.41
N TYR A 129 -7.72 -11.09 -5.51
CA TYR A 129 -7.22 -10.41 -4.34
C TYR A 129 -7.74 -11.10 -3.10
N TYR A 130 -6.93 -11.10 -2.04
CA TYR A 130 -7.22 -11.81 -0.80
C TYR A 130 -7.17 -10.86 0.37
N HIS A 131 -8.01 -11.09 1.37
CA HIS A 131 -7.92 -10.51 2.71
C HIS A 131 -6.70 -11.06 3.45
N LYS A 132 -6.26 -10.40 4.53
CA LYS A 132 -5.16 -10.89 5.40
C LYS A 132 -5.46 -12.27 6.00
N THR A 133 -6.74 -12.63 6.12
CA THR A 133 -7.23 -13.95 6.55
C THR A 133 -6.91 -15.05 5.52
N GLY A 134 -6.75 -14.69 4.24
CA GLY A 134 -6.59 -15.62 3.12
C GLY A 134 -7.89 -15.92 2.37
N VAL A 135 -9.01 -15.33 2.80
CA VAL A 135 -10.28 -15.36 2.06
C VAL A 135 -10.20 -14.41 0.87
N ILE A 136 -10.82 -14.75 -0.26
CA ILE A 136 -10.89 -13.86 -1.42
C ILE A 136 -11.58 -12.56 -0.99
N SER A 137 -11.02 -11.41 -1.38
CA SER A 137 -11.61 -10.10 -1.17
C SER A 137 -12.22 -9.55 -2.45
N ALA A 138 -11.60 -9.82 -3.59
CA ALA A 138 -12.10 -9.41 -4.89
C ALA A 138 -11.64 -10.32 -6.02
N ILE A 139 -12.45 -10.42 -7.06
CA ILE A 139 -12.09 -11.00 -8.36
C ILE A 139 -12.37 -9.92 -9.40
N GLU A 140 -11.39 -9.62 -10.25
CA GLU A 140 -11.52 -8.64 -11.33
C GLU A 140 -11.15 -9.27 -12.66
N HIS A 141 -11.95 -9.01 -13.69
CA HIS A 141 -11.69 -9.50 -15.03
C HIS A 141 -11.22 -8.35 -15.92
N TYR A 142 -10.01 -8.47 -16.44
CA TYR A 142 -9.41 -7.51 -17.34
C TYR A 142 -9.27 -8.06 -18.75
N VAL A 143 -9.42 -7.18 -19.73
CA VAL A 143 -9.04 -7.42 -21.12
C VAL A 143 -8.16 -6.26 -21.56
N SER A 144 -6.85 -6.51 -21.67
CA SER A 144 -5.86 -5.48 -22.08
C SER A 144 -6.02 -4.14 -21.33
N ASP A 145 -5.84 -4.17 -20.01
CA ASP A 145 -6.04 -3.07 -19.03
C ASP A 145 -7.48 -2.57 -18.85
N SER A 146 -8.43 -3.00 -19.69
CA SER A 146 -9.84 -2.63 -19.51
C SER A 146 -10.51 -3.54 -18.48
N LEU A 147 -10.96 -2.97 -17.36
CA LEU A 147 -11.74 -3.68 -16.36
C LEU A 147 -13.14 -3.97 -16.90
N MET A 148 -13.45 -5.26 -17.10
CA MET A 148 -14.71 -5.73 -17.66
C MET A 148 -15.76 -6.02 -16.59
N SER A 149 -15.34 -6.61 -15.47
CA SER A 149 -16.22 -6.95 -14.36
C SER A 149 -15.44 -7.11 -13.06
N TYR A 150 -16.13 -7.00 -11.94
CA TYR A 150 -15.57 -7.25 -10.61
C TYR A 150 -16.61 -7.92 -9.72
N GLU A 151 -16.13 -8.70 -8.75
CA GLU A 151 -16.91 -9.28 -7.67
C GLU A 151 -16.16 -9.06 -6.35
N PHE A 152 -16.89 -8.72 -5.29
CA PHE A 152 -16.32 -8.49 -3.97
C PHE A 152 -16.83 -9.51 -2.96
N PHE A 153 -16.00 -9.81 -1.97
CA PHE A 153 -16.25 -10.85 -0.98
C PHE A 153 -15.84 -10.37 0.41
N ASN A 154 -16.70 -10.57 1.41
CA ASN A 154 -16.45 -10.25 2.80
C ASN A 154 -15.45 -11.24 3.43
N GLU A 155 -14.93 -10.92 4.61
CA GLU A 155 -13.95 -11.79 5.29
C GLU A 155 -14.52 -13.17 5.70
N ASP A 156 -15.84 -13.32 5.79
CA ASP A 156 -16.54 -14.58 6.02
C ASP A 156 -16.75 -15.40 4.73
N GLY A 157 -16.34 -14.87 3.57
CA GLY A 157 -16.48 -15.50 2.26
C GLY A 157 -17.81 -15.24 1.56
N THR A 158 -18.74 -14.51 2.18
CA THR A 158 -19.99 -14.11 1.52
C THR A 158 -19.73 -13.04 0.46
N LYS A 159 -20.57 -12.99 -0.60
CA LYS A 159 -20.46 -11.92 -1.61
C LYS A 159 -20.87 -10.58 -0.99
N ASP A 160 -20.05 -9.54 -1.22
CA ASP A 160 -20.40 -8.16 -0.89
C ASP A 160 -21.21 -7.58 -2.06
N THR A 161 -22.50 -7.33 -1.81
CA THR A 161 -23.43 -6.74 -2.79
C THR A 161 -23.59 -5.23 -2.63
N VAL A 162 -22.91 -4.62 -1.66
CA VAL A 162 -23.01 -3.19 -1.32
C VAL A 162 -21.90 -2.40 -2.00
N SER A 163 -20.70 -2.97 -2.10
CA SER A 163 -19.56 -2.30 -2.74
C SER A 163 -19.79 -2.14 -4.25
N THR A 164 -19.81 -0.89 -4.73
CA THR A 164 -20.10 -0.52 -6.13
C THR A 164 -18.87 -0.06 -6.92
N SER A 165 -17.69 -0.10 -6.32
CA SER A 165 -16.44 0.27 -6.98
C SER A 165 -15.24 -0.48 -6.40
N ALA A 166 -14.22 -0.68 -7.24
CA ALA A 166 -12.95 -1.27 -6.83
C ALA A 166 -12.17 -0.40 -5.83
N SER A 167 -12.41 0.91 -5.84
CA SER A 167 -11.78 1.85 -4.91
C SER A 167 -12.82 2.84 -4.38
N VAL A 168 -12.86 2.98 -3.06
CA VAL A 168 -13.69 3.93 -2.32
C VAL A 168 -12.76 4.78 -1.46
N ALA A 169 -12.92 6.10 -1.52
CA ALA A 169 -12.14 7.02 -0.70
C ALA A 169 -12.56 6.93 0.78
N ALA A 170 -11.67 7.32 1.70
CA ALA A 170 -12.03 7.45 3.10
C ALA A 170 -13.12 8.51 3.29
N GLU A 171 -14.03 8.26 4.24
CA GLU A 171 -15.19 9.09 4.48
C GLU A 171 -15.35 9.41 5.97
N PHE A 172 -15.60 10.69 6.28
CA PHE A 172 -15.95 11.13 7.63
C PHE A 172 -17.30 10.52 8.03
N PRO A 173 -17.54 10.16 9.31
CA PRO A 173 -18.83 9.60 9.74
C PRO A 173 -20.01 10.50 9.38
N GLY A 174 -20.93 9.99 8.56
CA GLY A 174 -22.07 10.76 8.04
C GLY A 174 -21.73 11.69 6.86
N GLY A 175 -20.54 11.54 6.28
CA GLY A 175 -20.10 12.22 5.07
C GLY A 175 -19.71 13.68 5.26
N LEU A 176 -19.52 14.38 4.13
CA LEU A 176 -18.98 15.74 4.11
C LEU A 176 -19.87 16.77 4.83
N VAL A 177 -21.19 16.53 4.93
CA VAL A 177 -22.12 17.43 5.62
C VAL A 177 -21.86 17.39 7.12
N GLU A 178 -21.76 16.20 7.70
CA GLU A 178 -21.45 16.02 9.12
C GLU A 178 -20.04 16.52 9.45
N MET A 179 -19.07 16.30 8.56
CA MET A 179 -17.72 16.85 8.74
C MET A 179 -17.75 18.39 8.86
N ARG A 180 -18.49 19.08 7.98
CA ARG A 180 -18.62 20.54 8.06
C ARG A 180 -19.31 21.00 9.34
N ARG A 181 -20.34 20.28 9.80
CA ARG A 181 -21.02 20.57 11.07
C ARG A 181 -20.09 20.36 12.26
N PHE A 182 -19.35 19.25 12.28
CA PHE A 182 -18.34 18.98 13.29
C PHE A 182 -17.31 20.12 13.36
N LEU A 183 -16.75 20.54 12.22
CA LEU A 183 -15.81 21.65 12.18
C LEU A 183 -16.44 22.96 12.69
N GLY A 184 -17.64 23.30 12.23
CA GLY A 184 -18.34 24.51 12.66
C GLY A 184 -18.64 24.56 14.16
N ASN A 185 -18.86 23.41 14.80
CA ASN A 185 -19.16 23.31 16.23
C ASN A 185 -17.92 23.23 17.11
N ASN A 186 -16.78 22.73 16.59
CA ASN A 186 -15.60 22.43 17.39
C ASN A 186 -14.41 23.37 17.11
N ILE A 187 -14.43 24.14 16.00
CA ILE A 187 -13.38 25.14 15.74
C ILE A 187 -13.53 26.30 16.72
N ILE A 188 -12.44 26.61 17.40
CA ILE A 188 -12.28 27.76 18.28
C ILE A 188 -11.53 28.85 17.50
N TYR A 189 -12.22 29.91 17.10
CA TYR A 189 -11.55 31.04 16.45
C TYR A 189 -10.61 31.74 17.45
N PRO A 190 -9.28 31.78 17.21
CA PRO A 190 -8.35 32.41 18.15
C PRO A 190 -8.71 33.89 18.37
N HIS A 191 -8.75 34.33 19.63
CA HIS A 191 -9.15 35.69 19.99
C HIS A 191 -8.31 36.76 19.29
N THR A 192 -7.00 36.55 19.23
CA THR A 192 -6.05 37.44 18.55
C THR A 192 -6.37 37.61 17.07
N ALA A 193 -6.82 36.54 16.40
CA ALA A 193 -7.22 36.58 15.01
C ALA A 193 -8.52 37.36 14.80
N VAL A 194 -9.46 37.27 15.74
CA VAL A 194 -10.69 38.06 15.75
C VAL A 194 -10.37 39.55 15.93
N GLU A 195 -9.55 39.92 16.91
CA GLU A 195 -9.17 41.31 17.18
C GLU A 195 -8.46 41.97 16.00
N LEU A 196 -7.60 41.21 15.33
CA LEU A 196 -6.81 41.67 14.18
C LEU A 196 -7.55 41.54 12.84
N ASN A 197 -8.82 41.09 12.84
CA ASN A 197 -9.61 40.82 11.64
C ASN A 197 -8.92 39.88 10.64
N ILE A 198 -8.16 38.89 11.14
CA ILE A 198 -7.43 37.95 10.31
C ILE A 198 -8.38 36.87 9.81
N GLU A 199 -8.55 36.78 8.50
CA GLU A 199 -9.29 35.71 7.84
C GLU A 199 -8.36 34.91 6.93
N GLY A 200 -8.72 33.65 6.64
CA GLY A 200 -7.96 32.88 5.68
C GLY A 200 -8.28 31.39 5.67
N LYS A 201 -7.44 30.63 4.98
CA LYS A 201 -7.58 29.19 4.84
C LYS A 201 -6.31 28.49 5.30
N CYS A 202 -6.44 27.57 6.24
CA CYS A 202 -5.42 26.60 6.61
C CYS A 202 -5.61 25.34 5.76
N TYR A 203 -4.56 24.86 5.09
CA TYR A 203 -4.57 23.63 4.30
C TYR A 203 -3.81 22.57 5.07
N LEU A 204 -4.52 21.51 5.46
CA LEU A 204 -3.98 20.39 6.20
C LEU A 204 -3.85 19.18 5.29
N GLN A 205 -2.87 18.34 5.60
CA GLN A 205 -2.76 16.97 5.11
C GLN A 205 -2.65 16.04 6.31
N PHE A 206 -3.34 14.91 6.27
CA PHE A 206 -3.21 13.88 7.29
C PHE A 206 -3.42 12.49 6.70
N GLN A 207 -2.99 11.47 7.44
CA GLN A 207 -3.18 10.07 7.08
C GLN A 207 -4.33 9.47 7.88
N ILE A 208 -5.08 8.57 7.25
CA ILE A 208 -6.12 7.75 7.84
C ILE A 208 -5.66 6.30 7.68
N ASP A 209 -5.53 5.56 8.77
CA ASP A 209 -5.10 4.14 8.70
C ASP A 209 -6.24 3.19 8.33
N GLU A 210 -5.94 1.89 8.24
CA GLU A 210 -6.90 0.82 7.94
C GLU A 210 -8.01 0.67 9.00
N THR A 211 -7.89 1.32 10.16
CA THR A 211 -8.88 1.34 11.25
C THR A 211 -9.71 2.62 11.28
N GLY A 212 -9.37 3.60 10.44
CA GLY A 212 -10.07 4.89 10.36
C GLY A 212 -9.48 5.95 11.28
N LYS A 213 -8.38 5.65 11.98
CA LYS A 213 -7.74 6.58 12.90
C LYS A 213 -6.87 7.57 12.12
N ILE A 214 -6.97 8.84 12.48
CA ILE A 214 -6.11 9.89 11.94
C ILE A 214 -4.74 9.88 12.61
N TYR A 215 -3.69 10.05 11.81
CA TYR A 215 -2.33 10.27 12.28
C TYR A 215 -1.53 11.16 11.29
N ASP A 216 -0.34 11.60 11.70
CA ASP A 216 0.58 12.41 10.88
C ASP A 216 -0.09 13.67 10.27
N VAL A 217 -0.77 14.46 11.12
CA VAL A 217 -1.42 15.72 10.72
C VAL A 217 -0.37 16.80 10.50
N ARG A 218 -0.34 17.37 9.29
CA ARG A 218 0.61 18.40 8.84
C ARG A 218 -0.11 19.60 8.27
N VAL A 219 0.39 20.79 8.59
CA VAL A 219 -0.03 22.03 7.95
C VAL A 219 0.79 22.18 6.67
N MET A 220 0.11 22.10 5.53
CA MET A 220 0.73 22.29 4.20
C MET A 220 0.86 23.77 3.86
N ARG A 221 -0.16 24.55 4.24
CA ARG A 221 -0.17 26.00 4.10
C ARG A 221 -1.02 26.63 5.17
N GLY A 222 -0.41 27.45 6.02
CA GLY A 222 -1.09 28.11 7.12
C GLY A 222 -1.98 29.28 6.71
N VAL A 223 -2.73 29.78 7.69
CA VAL A 223 -3.42 31.07 7.60
C VAL A 223 -2.37 32.19 7.71
N PRO A 224 -2.31 33.13 6.74
CA PRO A 224 -1.40 34.27 6.82
C PRO A 224 -1.54 35.00 8.16
N ASP A 225 -0.42 35.30 8.79
CA ASP A 225 -0.33 36.04 10.06
C ASP A 225 -1.09 35.43 11.25
N CYS A 226 -1.54 34.16 11.18
CA CYS A 226 -2.25 33.50 12.27
C CYS A 226 -1.75 32.07 12.55
N PHE A 227 -0.60 31.96 13.22
CA PHE A 227 -0.07 30.66 13.68
C PHE A 227 -1.01 29.93 14.66
N GLU A 228 -1.77 30.66 15.47
CA GLU A 228 -2.77 30.06 16.37
C GLU A 228 -3.94 29.43 15.60
N CYS A 229 -4.30 29.96 14.43
CA CYS A 229 -5.31 29.35 13.55
C CYS A 229 -4.82 28.01 13.00
N ASP A 230 -3.52 27.90 12.73
CA ASP A 230 -2.89 26.66 12.27
C ASP A 230 -2.86 25.59 13.38
N LYS A 231 -2.48 25.99 14.60
CA LYS A 231 -2.54 25.10 15.78
C LYS A 231 -3.96 24.60 16.02
N GLU A 232 -4.93 25.50 15.95
CA GLU A 232 -6.34 25.17 16.12
C GLU A 232 -6.81 24.19 15.04
N SER A 233 -6.41 24.41 13.79
CA SER A 233 -6.71 23.53 12.67
C SER A 233 -6.17 22.11 12.90
N VAL A 234 -4.96 22.00 13.44
CA VAL A 234 -4.37 20.69 13.81
C VAL A 234 -5.12 20.04 14.97
N ARG A 235 -5.49 20.81 16.00
CA ARG A 235 -6.23 20.31 17.17
C ARG A 235 -7.57 19.71 16.75
N VAL A 236 -8.39 20.47 16.02
CA VAL A 236 -9.74 20.03 15.64
C VAL A 236 -9.72 18.79 14.73
N VAL A 237 -8.71 18.66 13.85
CA VAL A 237 -8.54 17.45 13.03
C VAL A 237 -8.18 16.23 13.89
N LYS A 238 -7.33 16.40 14.90
CA LYS A 238 -6.96 15.31 15.83
C LYS A 238 -8.12 14.85 16.71
N GLU A 239 -9.14 15.71 16.90
CA GLU A 239 -10.34 15.41 17.68
C GLU A 239 -11.48 14.80 16.84
N MET A 240 -11.27 14.62 15.53
CA MET A 240 -12.27 13.96 14.70
C MET A 240 -12.54 12.53 15.16
N PRO A 241 -13.79 12.03 15.00
CA PRO A 241 -14.11 10.64 15.25
C PRO A 241 -13.36 9.70 14.28
N LEU A 242 -13.44 8.40 14.53
CA LEU A 242 -12.93 7.39 13.59
C LEU A 242 -13.63 7.52 12.23
N TRP A 243 -12.84 7.57 11.16
CA TRP A 243 -13.33 7.63 9.79
C TRP A 243 -13.69 6.24 9.28
N THR A 244 -14.54 6.17 8.26
CA THR A 244 -14.56 4.99 7.39
C THR A 244 -13.28 5.01 6.56
N PRO A 245 -12.38 4.01 6.68
CA PRO A 245 -11.15 3.99 5.93
C PRO A 245 -11.42 3.90 4.42
N ALA A 246 -10.42 4.29 3.62
CA ALA A 246 -10.46 3.99 2.20
C ALA A 246 -10.48 2.47 2.00
N LYS A 247 -11.10 2.03 0.90
CA LYS A 247 -11.25 0.61 0.56
C LYS A 247 -10.76 0.38 -0.85
N THR A 248 -9.92 -0.63 -1.07
CA THR A 248 -9.46 -1.05 -2.40
C THR A 248 -9.53 -2.56 -2.53
N HIS A 249 -10.13 -3.06 -3.61
CA HIS A 249 -10.37 -4.50 -3.84
C HIS A 249 -11.03 -5.18 -2.63
N ASN A 250 -12.02 -4.49 -2.06
CA ASN A 250 -12.74 -4.85 -0.85
C ASN A 250 -11.93 -4.88 0.47
N ARG A 251 -10.74 -4.28 0.52
CA ARG A 251 -9.87 -4.26 1.71
C ARG A 251 -9.65 -2.85 2.19
N TYR A 252 -9.76 -2.61 3.50
CA TYR A 252 -9.42 -1.31 4.07
C TYR A 252 -7.94 -1.01 3.85
N CYS A 253 -7.63 0.22 3.44
CA CYS A 253 -6.29 0.67 3.15
C CYS A 253 -6.04 2.05 3.76
N ALA A 254 -4.79 2.29 4.16
CA ALA A 254 -4.39 3.62 4.60
C ALA A 254 -4.46 4.61 3.44
N SER A 255 -4.87 5.84 3.74
CA SER A 255 -5.05 6.89 2.73
C SER A 255 -4.66 8.26 3.25
N THR A 256 -4.30 9.16 2.33
CA THR A 256 -3.99 10.56 2.63
C THR A 256 -5.21 11.43 2.32
N PHE A 257 -5.57 12.32 3.23
CA PHE A 257 -6.64 13.28 3.05
C PHE A 257 -6.11 14.71 3.15
N ASN A 258 -6.60 15.60 2.26
CA ASN A 258 -6.27 17.02 2.28
C ASN A 258 -7.52 17.82 2.63
N LEU A 259 -7.44 18.65 3.67
CA LEU A 259 -8.59 19.41 4.19
C LEU A 259 -8.27 20.91 4.27
N PRO A 260 -8.99 21.76 3.53
CA PRO A 260 -8.96 23.20 3.76
C PRO A 260 -9.94 23.59 4.88
N ILE A 261 -9.43 24.19 5.96
CA ILE A 261 -10.23 24.83 7.01
C ILE A 261 -10.25 26.33 6.78
N MET A 262 -11.43 26.94 6.81
CA MET A 262 -11.61 28.37 6.55
C MET A 262 -11.98 29.11 7.83
N PHE A 263 -11.18 30.13 8.17
CA PHE A 263 -11.47 31.11 9.21
C PHE A 263 -12.08 32.34 8.54
N LYS A 264 -13.36 32.60 8.84
CA LYS A 264 -14.10 33.75 8.29
C LYS A 264 -14.96 34.36 9.39
N LEU A 265 -14.86 35.67 9.56
CA LEU A 265 -15.67 36.43 10.51
C LEU A 265 -17.07 36.59 9.92
N THR A 266 -18.08 36.20 10.68
CA THR A 266 -19.47 36.52 10.33
C THR A 266 -19.69 38.00 10.64
N GLY A 267 -20.02 38.80 9.62
CA GLY A 267 -20.22 40.25 9.76
C GLY A 267 -21.46 40.62 10.60
N GLY A 268 -21.40 40.37 11.91
CA GLY A 268 -22.51 40.46 12.86
C GLY A 268 -22.29 41.44 14.00
N GLY A 269 -21.51 42.50 13.79
CA GLY A 269 -21.43 43.64 14.72
C GLY A 269 -22.30 44.80 14.22
N LYS A 270 -23.51 44.96 14.75
CA LYS A 270 -24.29 46.20 14.59
C LYS A 270 -23.41 47.38 15.00
N LYS A 271 -22.99 48.21 14.04
CA LYS A 271 -22.40 49.53 14.31
C LYS A 271 -23.39 50.31 15.19
N LYS A 272 -23.13 50.43 16.49
CA LYS A 272 -23.82 51.42 17.34
C LYS A 272 -23.47 52.79 16.75
N LYS A 273 -24.41 53.39 16.00
CA LYS A 273 -24.33 54.80 15.61
C LYS A 273 -24.19 55.62 16.90
N ARG A 274 -23.01 56.16 17.17
CA ARG A 274 -22.85 57.25 18.14
C ARG A 274 -23.64 58.43 17.58
N HIS A 275 -24.82 58.67 18.14
CA HIS A 275 -25.46 59.97 18.02
C HIS A 275 -24.60 60.94 18.85
N ASN A 276 -23.80 61.77 18.18
CA ASN A 276 -23.36 63.01 18.79
C ASN A 276 -24.54 63.98 18.69
N LYS A 277 -25.04 64.40 19.85
CA LYS A 277 -25.72 65.68 20.02
C LYS A 277 -24.67 66.78 20.03
#